data_AF-A0A662VP15-F1
#
_entry.id   AF-A0A662VP15-F1
#
_cell.length_a   1.000
_cell.length_b   1.000
_cell.length_c   1.000
_cell.angle_alpha   90.00
_cell.angle_beta   90.00
_cell.angle_gamma   90.00
#
_symmetry.space_group_name_H-M   'P 1'
#
loop_
_entity.id
_entity.type
_entity.pdbx_description
1 polymer ?
#
loop_
_entity_poly.entity_id
_entity_poly.type
_entity_poly.pdbx_seq_one_letter_code
_entity_poly.pdbx_strand_id
1 'polypeptide(L)'
;MVVRSVSQEKPKPPLSGIVYGEVAYWMTLIGVIVSVVGMGMYFTSETNYVNSKCLLSSLWAGKDAHTIWEECAENVPHGHWYLEKLNTGDGVAMLGIALSCLAAVIGVWLSFLTMLKEKERVLFIAMSFIVAAILTASALGIISLKH
;
A
#
# COMPACT_ATOMS: atom_id res chain seq x y z
N MET A 1 -17.99 29.97 -42.93
CA MET A 1 -18.05 28.85 -41.96
C MET A 1 -17.26 29.29 -40.72
N VAL A 2 -17.95 29.72 -39.66
CA VAL A 2 -17.31 30.22 -38.43
C VAL A 2 -17.08 29.02 -37.52
N VAL A 3 -15.82 28.60 -37.38
CA VAL A 3 -15.43 27.58 -36.41
C VAL A 3 -15.49 28.23 -35.02
N ARG A 4 -16.59 28.00 -34.29
CA ARG A 4 -16.67 28.36 -32.86
C ARG A 4 -15.65 27.50 -32.11
N SER A 5 -14.58 28.11 -31.63
CA SER A 5 -13.71 27.51 -30.62
C SER A 5 -14.52 27.36 -29.33
N VAL A 6 -15.13 26.19 -29.13
CA VAL A 6 -15.69 25.82 -27.83
C VAL A 6 -14.50 25.75 -26.88
N SER A 7 -14.34 26.78 -26.03
CA SER A 7 -13.45 26.73 -24.89
C SER A 7 -13.83 25.49 -24.09
N GLN A 8 -13.01 24.44 -24.18
CA GLN A 8 -13.15 23.22 -23.41
C GLN A 8 -12.84 23.58 -21.95
N GLU A 9 -13.85 24.08 -21.24
CA GLU A 9 -13.76 24.33 -19.81
C GLU A 9 -13.59 22.96 -19.15
N LYS A 10 -12.36 22.65 -18.73
CA LYS A 10 -12.07 21.37 -18.07
C LYS A 10 -13.00 21.24 -16.87
N PRO A 11 -13.79 20.15 -16.77
CA PRO A 11 -14.64 19.95 -15.61
C PRO A 11 -13.75 19.94 -14.37
N LYS A 12 -14.11 20.75 -13.37
CA LYS A 12 -13.37 20.79 -12.10
C LYS A 12 -13.46 19.40 -11.46
N PRO A 13 -12.32 18.80 -11.05
CA PRO A 13 -12.35 17.50 -10.42
C PRO A 13 -13.15 17.56 -9.11
N PRO A 14 -13.87 16.48 -8.75
CA PRO A 14 -14.59 16.42 -7.49
C PRO A 14 -13.60 16.50 -6.32
N LEU A 15 -13.98 17.19 -5.25
CA LEU A 15 -13.10 17.46 -4.12
C LEU A 15 -12.68 16.15 -3.42
N SER A 16 -13.59 15.18 -3.38
CA SER A 16 -13.33 13.81 -2.94
C SER A 16 -12.20 13.11 -3.70
N GLY A 17 -12.10 13.32 -5.02
CA GLY A 17 -11.02 12.78 -5.85
C GLY A 17 -9.68 13.48 -5.59
N ILE A 18 -9.70 14.79 -5.35
CA ILE A 18 -8.49 15.56 -5.00
C ILE A 18 -7.94 15.08 -3.65
N VAL A 19 -8.80 14.96 -2.63
CA VAL A 19 -8.38 14.51 -1.29
C VAL A 19 -7.81 13.10 -1.33
N TYR A 20 -8.46 12.18 -2.04
CA TYR A 20 -7.89 10.84 -2.26
C TYR A 20 -6.50 10.90 -2.86
N GLY A 21 -6.36 11.63 -3.96
CA GLY A 21 -5.11 11.71 -4.72
C GLY A 21 -3.97 12.29 -3.88
N GLU A 22 -4.23 13.37 -3.14
CA GLU A 22 -3.23 14.02 -2.30
C GLU A 22 -2.75 13.09 -1.18
N VAL A 23 -3.68 12.44 -0.48
CA VAL A 23 -3.36 11.50 0.61
C VAL A 23 -2.61 10.29 0.07
N ALA A 24 -3.12 9.70 -1.02
CA ALA A 24 -2.48 8.57 -1.66
C ALA A 24 -1.07 8.91 -2.09
N TYR A 25 -0.87 10.07 -2.73
CA TYR A 25 0.42 10.54 -3.21
C TYR A 25 1.43 10.70 -2.07
N TRP A 26 1.12 11.47 -1.02
CA TRP A 26 2.08 11.73 0.05
C TRP A 26 2.39 10.49 0.87
N MET A 27 1.38 9.69 1.20
CA MET A 27 1.58 8.47 1.98
C MET A 27 2.39 7.42 1.20
N THR A 28 2.08 7.21 -0.08
CA THR A 28 2.87 6.28 -0.91
C THR A 28 4.27 6.80 -1.15
N LEU A 29 4.47 8.11 -1.34
CA LEU A 29 5.81 8.68 -1.48
C LEU A 29 6.66 8.43 -0.22
N ILE A 30 6.09 8.67 0.97
CA ILE A 30 6.76 8.36 2.24
C ILE A 30 7.03 6.85 2.34
N GLY A 31 6.04 6.01 2.02
CA GLY A 31 6.18 4.56 2.05
C GLY A 31 7.29 4.05 1.14
N VAL A 32 7.39 4.57 -0.09
CA VAL A 32 8.47 4.25 -1.03
C VAL A 32 9.83 4.67 -0.49
N ILE A 33 9.95 5.88 0.08
CA ILE A 33 11.21 6.34 0.68
C ILE A 33 11.62 5.39 1.82
N VAL A 34 10.70 5.04 2.71
CA VAL A 34 10.94 4.09 3.81
C VAL A 34 11.34 2.72 3.27
N SER A 35 10.68 2.22 2.22
CA SER A 35 11.03 0.95 1.59
C SER A 35 12.43 0.95 0.98
N VAL A 36 12.82 2.04 0.31
CA VAL A 36 14.16 2.19 -0.26
C VAL A 36 15.22 2.22 0.84
N VAL A 37 14.97 2.93 1.95
CA VAL A 37 15.87 2.94 3.11
C VAL A 37 15.99 1.54 3.72
N GLY A 38 14.88 0.82 3.90
CA GLY A 38 14.88 -0.55 4.40
C GLY A 38 15.65 -1.51 3.49
N MET A 39 15.51 -1.37 2.17
CA MET A 39 16.28 -2.16 1.21
C MET A 39 17.77 -1.83 1.25
N GLY A 40 18.14 -0.56 1.47
CA GLY A 40 19.52 -0.17 1.73
C GLY A 40 20.09 -0.86 2.97
N MET A 41 19.34 -0.84 4.08
CA MET A 41 19.70 -1.54 5.30
C MET A 41 19.80 -3.05 5.09
N TYR A 42 18.92 -3.63 4.27
CA TYR A 42 18.91 -5.07 3.97
C TYR A 42 20.21 -5.55 3.32
N PHE A 43 20.85 -4.72 2.49
CA PHE A 43 22.13 -5.08 1.87
C PHE A 43 23.34 -4.81 2.75
N THR A 44 23.23 -3.93 3.74
CA THR A 44 24.36 -3.55 4.61
C THR A 44 24.36 -4.25 5.97
N SER A 45 23.20 -4.70 6.44
CA SER A 45 23.04 -5.32 7.75
C SER A 45 23.24 -6.83 7.67
N GLU A 46 24.02 -7.39 8.60
CA GLU A 46 24.16 -8.85 8.74
C GLU A 46 23.01 -9.50 9.51
N THR A 47 22.20 -8.69 10.22
CA THR A 47 21.09 -9.12 11.07
C THR A 47 19.73 -8.91 10.40
N ASN A 48 19.53 -9.46 9.21
CA ASN A 48 18.21 -9.46 8.56
C ASN A 48 17.38 -10.65 9.04
N TYR A 49 16.05 -10.50 9.04
CA TYR A 49 15.16 -11.60 9.40
C TYR A 49 15.15 -12.70 8.33
N VAL A 50 15.24 -12.32 7.05
CA VAL A 50 15.51 -13.23 5.93
C VAL A 50 16.96 -13.14 5.48
N ASN A 51 17.62 -14.29 5.33
CA ASN A 51 19.01 -14.34 4.85
C ASN A 51 19.11 -13.87 3.38
N SER A 52 19.77 -12.73 3.15
CA SER A 52 19.87 -12.09 1.84
C SER A 52 20.58 -12.92 0.78
N LYS A 53 21.59 -13.72 1.16
CA LYS A 53 22.33 -14.57 0.23
C LYS A 53 21.47 -15.77 -0.19
N CYS A 54 20.79 -16.39 0.77
CA CYS A 54 19.84 -17.47 0.50
C CYS A 54 18.71 -16.99 -0.41
N LEU A 55 18.04 -15.89 -0.03
CA LEU A 55 16.90 -15.35 -0.76
C LEU A 55 17.26 -15.01 -2.22
N LEU A 56 18.39 -14.31 -2.45
CA LEU A 56 18.82 -14.05 -3.82
C LEU A 56 19.09 -15.36 -4.57
N SER A 57 19.91 -16.25 -4.01
CA SER A 57 20.29 -17.49 -4.71
C SER A 57 19.07 -18.35 -5.09
N SER A 58 18.08 -18.46 -4.20
CA SER A 58 16.84 -19.20 -4.44
C SER A 58 15.91 -18.51 -5.45
N LEU A 59 15.84 -17.17 -5.44
CA LEU A 59 15.15 -16.38 -6.48
C LEU A 59 15.77 -16.60 -7.87
N TRP A 60 17.09 -16.51 -7.96
CA TRP A 60 17.83 -16.73 -9.22
C TRP A 60 17.74 -18.17 -9.70
N ALA A 61 17.58 -19.13 -8.79
CA ALA A 61 17.29 -20.53 -9.11
C ALA A 61 15.83 -20.78 -9.56
N GLY A 62 14.96 -19.77 -9.50
CA GLY A 62 13.57 -19.87 -9.91
C GLY A 62 12.67 -20.63 -8.94
N LYS A 63 13.05 -20.73 -7.64
CA LYS A 63 12.20 -21.34 -6.61
C LYS A 63 10.96 -20.49 -6.36
N ASP A 64 9.87 -21.13 -5.95
CA ASP A 64 8.64 -20.44 -5.58
C ASP A 64 8.78 -19.71 -4.24
N ALA A 65 7.89 -18.74 -4.00
CA ALA A 65 7.94 -17.91 -2.81
C ALA A 65 7.80 -18.70 -1.51
N HIS A 66 6.96 -19.74 -1.46
CA HIS A 66 6.75 -20.54 -0.25
C HIS A 66 8.03 -21.27 0.13
N THR A 67 8.66 -21.94 -0.84
CA THR A 67 9.95 -22.62 -0.66
C THR A 67 11.04 -21.65 -0.23
N ILE A 68 11.09 -20.44 -0.78
CA ILE A 68 12.07 -19.42 -0.37
C ILE A 68 11.88 -19.02 1.09
N TRP A 69 10.64 -18.83 1.54
CA TRP A 69 10.36 -18.48 2.94
C TRP A 69 10.71 -19.61 3.90
N GLU A 70 10.42 -20.86 3.56
CA GLU A 70 10.78 -22.02 4.38
C GLU A 70 12.30 -22.24 4.47
N GLU A 71 13.03 -22.01 3.38
CA GLU A 71 14.47 -22.27 3.33
C GLU A 71 15.32 -21.10 3.87
N CYS A 72 14.87 -19.86 3.67
CA CYS A 72 15.68 -18.66 3.91
C CYS A 72 15.26 -17.83 5.13
N ALA A 73 14.11 -18.13 5.75
CA ALA A 73 13.67 -17.50 7.00
C ALA A 73 13.58 -18.55 8.13
N GLU A 74 13.77 -18.12 9.38
CA GLU A 74 13.65 -19.03 10.53
C GLU A 74 12.23 -19.56 10.74
N ASN A 75 11.21 -18.81 10.31
CA ASN A 75 9.80 -19.18 10.32
C ASN A 75 9.09 -18.48 9.16
N VAL A 76 8.02 -19.08 8.61
CA VAL A 76 7.18 -18.41 7.61
C VAL A 76 6.40 -17.30 8.30
N PRO A 77 6.63 -16.02 7.97
CA PRO A 77 5.99 -14.95 8.70
C PRO A 77 4.55 -14.75 8.24
N HIS A 78 3.64 -14.53 9.19
CA HIS A 78 2.24 -14.21 8.92
C HIS A 78 1.87 -12.83 9.48
N GLY A 79 1.00 -12.12 8.77
CA GLY A 79 0.45 -10.83 9.21
C GLY A 79 1.50 -9.71 9.33
N HIS A 80 1.44 -8.94 10.41
CA HIS A 80 2.25 -7.72 10.61
C HIS A 80 3.60 -7.98 11.31
N TRP A 81 4.26 -9.10 11.00
CA TRP A 81 5.54 -9.51 11.59
C TRP A 81 6.63 -8.43 11.56
N TYR A 82 6.61 -7.56 10.54
CA TYR A 82 7.57 -6.48 10.36
C TYR A 82 7.58 -5.48 11.53
N LEU A 83 6.48 -5.34 12.27
CA LEU A 83 6.37 -4.45 13.44
C LEU A 83 7.30 -4.87 14.59
N GLU A 84 7.57 -6.16 14.74
CA GLU A 84 8.49 -6.69 15.75
C GLU A 84 9.95 -6.68 15.28
N LYS A 85 10.17 -6.52 13.98
CA LYS A 85 11.48 -6.63 13.32
C LYS A 85 11.90 -5.31 12.66
N LEU A 86 11.48 -4.16 13.20
CA LEU A 86 11.85 -2.84 12.69
C LEU A 86 13.35 -2.51 12.76
N ASN A 87 14.14 -3.30 13.49
CA ASN A 87 15.60 -3.18 13.50
C ASN A 87 16.28 -3.92 12.33
N THR A 88 15.52 -4.65 11.52
CA THR A 88 16.01 -5.41 10.36
C THR A 88 15.66 -4.68 9.07
N GLY A 89 16.51 -4.80 8.04
CA GLY A 89 16.28 -4.09 6.78
C GLY A 89 15.01 -4.52 6.06
N ASP A 90 14.71 -5.81 6.08
CA ASP A 90 13.49 -6.40 5.53
C ASP A 90 12.22 -6.01 6.30
N GLY A 91 12.30 -5.89 7.63
CA GLY A 91 11.21 -5.33 8.44
C GLY A 91 10.90 -3.87 8.09
N VAL A 92 11.94 -3.03 7.95
CA VAL A 92 11.76 -1.62 7.53
C VAL A 92 11.24 -1.54 6.09
N ALA A 93 11.72 -2.39 5.19
CA ALA A 93 11.27 -2.43 3.80
C ALA A 93 9.77 -2.75 3.71
N MET A 94 9.33 -3.76 4.47
CA MET A 94 7.93 -4.17 4.56
C MET A 94 7.04 -3.13 5.25
N LEU A 95 7.56 -2.39 6.23
CA LEU A 95 6.85 -1.25 6.82
C LEU A 95 6.51 -0.20 5.76
N GLY A 96 7.45 0.14 4.88
CA GLY A 96 7.21 1.10 3.79
C GLY A 96 6.15 0.63 2.79
N ILE A 97 6.13 -0.66 2.48
CA ILE A 97 5.09 -1.27 1.64
C ILE A 97 3.73 -1.19 2.35
N ALA A 98 3.68 -1.53 3.64
CA ALA A 98 2.47 -1.46 4.44
C ALA A 98 1.91 -0.03 4.52
N LEU A 99 2.76 0.98 4.72
CA LEU A 99 2.37 2.39 4.69
C LEU A 99 1.77 2.80 3.34
N SER A 100 2.38 2.32 2.25
CA SER A 100 1.89 2.56 0.89
C SER A 100 0.49 1.96 0.67
N CYS A 101 0.24 0.76 1.19
CA CYS A 101 -1.08 0.13 1.12
C CYS A 101 -2.12 0.84 2.02
N LEU A 102 -1.72 1.29 3.21
CA LEU A 102 -2.59 2.06 4.11
C LEU A 102 -3.03 3.41 3.52
N ALA A 103 -2.27 3.94 2.55
CA ALA A 103 -2.63 5.14 1.80
C ALA A 103 -4.01 5.03 1.15
N ALA A 104 -4.32 3.88 0.56
CA ALA A 104 -5.63 3.63 -0.05
C ALA A 104 -6.73 3.59 1.01
N VAL A 105 -6.49 2.95 2.17
CA VAL A 105 -7.48 2.85 3.26
C VAL A 105 -7.84 4.25 3.77
N ILE A 106 -6.84 5.04 4.15
CA ILE A 106 -7.05 6.39 4.68
C ILE A 106 -7.63 7.32 3.60
N GLY A 107 -7.13 7.21 2.37
CA GLY A 107 -7.63 7.98 1.24
C GLY A 107 -9.12 7.77 1.01
N VAL A 108 -9.59 6.52 0.94
CA VAL A 108 -11.02 6.23 0.69
C VAL A 108 -11.90 6.68 1.87
N TRP A 109 -11.44 6.54 3.12
CA TRP A 109 -12.17 7.09 4.27
C TRP A 109 -12.31 8.61 4.21
N LEU A 110 -11.26 9.33 3.82
CA LEU A 110 -11.32 10.78 3.64
C LEU A 110 -12.19 11.19 2.44
N SER A 111 -12.17 10.43 1.36
CA SER A 111 -13.11 10.60 0.24
C SER A 111 -14.55 10.43 0.67
N PHE A 112 -14.85 9.42 1.48
CA PHE A 112 -16.19 9.22 2.03
C PHE A 112 -16.64 10.41 2.89
N LEU A 113 -15.78 10.90 3.78
CA LEU A 113 -16.09 12.04 4.65
C LEU A 113 -16.29 13.34 3.86
N THR A 114 -15.54 13.55 2.79
CA THR A 114 -15.70 14.71 1.92
C THR A 114 -16.99 14.63 1.08
N MET A 115 -17.32 13.47 0.53
CA MET A 115 -18.59 13.25 -0.18
C MET A 115 -19.82 13.47 0.73
N LEU A 116 -19.73 13.10 2.01
CA LEU A 116 -20.78 13.40 3.00
C LEU A 116 -20.95 14.92 3.22
N LYS A 117 -19.85 15.67 3.27
CA LYS A 117 -19.87 17.12 3.43
C LYS A 117 -20.42 17.83 2.20
N GLU A 118 -20.06 17.38 1.01
CA GLU A 118 -20.52 17.94 -0.27
C GLU A 118 -21.95 17.52 -0.65
N LYS A 119 -22.57 16.62 0.12
CA LYS A 119 -23.90 16.04 -0.14
C LYS A 119 -23.99 15.49 -1.56
N GLU A 120 -22.95 14.75 -1.96
CA GLU A 120 -22.92 14.05 -3.23
C GLU A 120 -24.03 12.99 -3.32
N ARG A 121 -24.21 12.40 -4.52
CA ARG A 121 -25.25 11.39 -4.72
C ARG A 121 -25.07 10.24 -3.73
N VAL A 122 -26.18 9.87 -3.07
CA VAL A 122 -26.23 8.81 -2.04
C VAL A 122 -25.60 7.50 -2.51
N LEU A 123 -25.75 7.18 -3.80
CA LEU A 123 -25.14 5.99 -4.41
C LEU A 123 -23.60 5.99 -4.33
N PHE A 124 -22.94 7.12 -4.62
CA PHE A 124 -21.47 7.21 -4.54
C PHE A 124 -20.97 7.18 -3.10
N ILE A 125 -21.70 7.79 -2.17
CA ILE A 125 -21.41 7.73 -0.74
C ILE A 125 -21.49 6.28 -0.23
N ALA A 126 -22.54 5.55 -0.59
CA ALA A 126 -22.71 4.15 -0.22
C ALA A 126 -21.60 3.26 -0.79
N MET A 127 -21.24 3.45 -2.06
CA MET A 127 -20.13 2.70 -2.67
C MET A 127 -18.78 3.01 -2.00
N SER A 128 -18.48 4.28 -1.75
CA SER A 128 -17.25 4.68 -1.06
C SER A 128 -17.15 4.07 0.33
N PHE A 129 -18.27 4.00 1.07
CA PHE A 129 -18.32 3.36 2.38
C PHE A 129 -18.04 1.86 2.32
N ILE A 130 -18.67 1.15 1.36
CA ILE A 130 -18.45 -0.29 1.18
C ILE A 130 -16.99 -0.57 0.85
N VAL A 131 -16.39 0.20 -0.07
CA VAL A 131 -14.98 0.05 -0.42
C VAL A 131 -14.09 0.34 0.79
N ALA A 132 -14.36 1.40 1.57
CA ALA A 132 -13.61 1.71 2.78
C ALA A 132 -13.66 0.56 3.80
N ALA A 133 -14.84 -0.03 4.01
CA ALA A 133 -15.04 -1.15 4.92
C ALA A 133 -14.28 -2.41 4.48
N ILE A 134 -14.35 -2.76 3.18
CA ILE A 134 -13.62 -3.90 2.63
C ILE A 134 -12.10 -3.69 2.76
N LEU A 135 -11.59 -2.53 2.36
CA LEU A 135 -10.16 -2.22 2.46
C LEU A 135 -9.67 -2.25 3.91
N THR A 136 -10.48 -1.78 4.86
CA THR A 136 -10.15 -1.85 6.29
C THR A 136 -10.12 -3.29 6.80
N ALA A 137 -11.11 -4.12 6.42
CA ALA A 137 -11.16 -5.52 6.80
C ALA A 137 -10.00 -6.35 6.18
N SER A 138 -9.60 -6.02 4.95
CA SER A 138 -8.41 -6.59 4.31
C SER A 138 -7.12 -6.14 5.01
N ALA A 139 -6.99 -4.87 5.34
CA ALA A 139 -5.81 -4.34 6.03
C ALA A 139 -5.62 -4.93 7.44
N LEU A 140 -6.72 -5.22 8.14
CA LEU A 140 -6.71 -5.90 9.45
C LEU A 140 -6.49 -7.42 9.34
N GLY A 141 -6.45 -7.99 8.14
CA GLY A 141 -6.30 -9.43 7.93
C GLY A 141 -7.53 -10.27 8.28
N ILE A 142 -8.70 -9.65 8.49
CA ILE A 142 -9.98 -10.37 8.69
C ILE A 142 -10.37 -11.10 7.41
N ILE A 143 -10.15 -10.43 6.27
CA ILE A 143 -10.29 -11.02 4.93
C ILE A 143 -8.88 -11.39 4.48
N SER A 144 -8.45 -12.61 4.81
CA SER A 144 -7.20 -13.17 4.34
C SER A 144 -7.47 -14.35 3.42
N LEU A 145 -6.78 -14.39 2.28
CA LEU A 145 -6.74 -15.57 1.42
C LEU A 145 -5.90 -16.63 2.14
N LYS A 146 -6.57 -17.57 2.83
CA LYS A 146 -5.89 -18.79 3.29
C LYS A 146 -5.48 -19.58 2.03
N HIS A 147 -4.18 -19.67 1.79
CA HIS A 147 -3.57 -20.71 0.99
C HIS A 147 -2.72 -21.57 1.93
#